data_AF-A0A8H4LPQ2-F1
#
_entry.id   AF-A0A8H4LPQ2-F1
#
_cell.length_a   1.000
_cell.length_b   1.000
_cell.length_c   1.000
_cell.angle_alpha   90.00
_cell.angle_beta   90.00
_cell.angle_gamma   90.00
#
_symmetry.space_group_name_H-M   'P 1'
#
loop_
_entity.id
_entity.type
_entity.pdbx_description
1 polymer ?
#
loop_
_entity_poly.entity_id
_entity_poly.type
_entity_poly.pdbx_seq_one_letter_code
_entity_poly.pdbx_strand_id
1 'polypeptide(L)'
;MAPGPGTSSRGRGGKFRKPARGGGKKFSRDIRPVDADGNEISIWSVDAKHKDDDDDDDDDDDDDDDDDDDDDETTEEESSEEEDSDDDDDEAGPSKAQTEALSRDDRKAEKKARKEAAIAKQRAKTVEVGDMPSSDEDDDDDDSDEDDDMPANPNHSKKARDQAKGGVDEITDGVENLSAAPSRREREALEAAAAKERHMRLSAQGKTDEAKADLARLKAIREQRALDAARRQAEKEEKEAQEKAKKAEFEAREARKRETAPKKGKKK
;
A
#
# COMPACT_ATOMS: atom_id res chain seq x y z
N MET A 1 35.44 -76.71 17.77
CA MET A 1 35.65 -75.48 18.56
C MET A 1 34.36 -74.66 18.49
N ALA A 2 33.52 -74.72 19.54
CA ALA A 2 32.43 -73.77 19.80
C ALA A 2 33.05 -72.49 20.42
N PRO A 3 32.43 -71.28 20.35
CA PRO A 3 31.04 -70.94 20.75
C PRO A 3 30.28 -70.19 19.63
N GLY A 4 28.95 -70.13 19.48
CA GLY A 4 27.77 -70.23 20.34
C GLY A 4 26.83 -69.06 19.95
N PRO A 5 25.59 -69.28 19.46
CA PRO A 5 24.70 -68.20 19.03
C PRO A 5 24.12 -67.45 20.24
N GLY A 6 24.33 -66.14 20.29
CA GLY A 6 23.88 -65.27 21.38
C GLY A 6 22.37 -65.06 21.37
N THR A 7 21.60 -66.08 21.73
CA THR A 7 20.17 -65.94 22.06
C THR A 7 20.06 -65.10 23.34
N SER A 8 19.30 -64.01 23.27
CA SER A 8 18.56 -63.40 24.39
C SER A 8 19.17 -63.56 25.79
N SER A 9 20.21 -62.78 26.11
CA SER A 9 20.61 -62.60 27.52
C SER A 9 19.80 -61.48 28.17
N ARG A 10 18.67 -61.91 28.71
CA ARG A 10 18.22 -61.57 30.08
C ARG A 10 17.89 -60.10 30.30
N GLY A 11 16.60 -59.83 30.17
CA GLY A 11 15.95 -58.75 30.89
C GLY A 11 16.50 -58.62 32.31
N ARG A 12 17.09 -57.47 32.59
CA ARG A 12 16.88 -56.78 33.86
C ARG A 12 16.16 -55.49 33.54
N GLY A 13 14.85 -55.64 33.31
CA GLY A 13 13.88 -54.58 33.57
C GLY A 13 13.91 -54.26 35.06
N GLY A 14 14.92 -53.51 35.48
CA GLY A 14 15.11 -53.07 36.85
C GLY A 14 15.37 -51.59 36.84
N LYS A 15 14.31 -50.78 37.06
CA LYS A 15 14.25 -49.42 37.64
C LYS A 15 15.21 -48.33 37.13
N PHE A 16 16.12 -48.65 36.20
CA PHE A 16 17.24 -47.82 35.75
C PHE A 16 17.43 -47.88 34.23
N ARG A 17 16.47 -48.43 33.48
CA ARG A 17 16.35 -48.04 32.06
C ARG A 17 15.77 -46.64 32.09
N LYS A 18 16.66 -45.64 32.08
CA LYS A 18 16.29 -44.24 31.84
C LYS A 18 15.27 -44.24 30.69
N PRO A 19 14.15 -43.50 30.77
CA PRO A 19 13.34 -43.31 29.58
C PRO A 19 14.30 -42.81 28.51
N ALA A 20 14.41 -43.54 27.39
CA ALA A 20 15.12 -43.05 26.23
C ALA A 20 14.36 -41.78 25.85
N ARG A 21 14.86 -40.63 26.29
CA ARG A 21 14.27 -39.34 25.99
C ARG A 21 14.29 -39.26 24.47
N GLY A 22 13.08 -39.25 23.89
CA GLY A 22 12.87 -39.29 22.45
C GLY A 22 13.82 -38.35 21.76
N GLY A 23 14.47 -38.84 20.70
CA GLY A 23 15.35 -38.03 19.87
C GLY A 23 14.63 -36.74 19.52
N GLY A 24 15.12 -35.63 20.06
CA GLY A 24 14.48 -34.33 19.92
C GLY A 24 14.36 -33.95 18.45
N LYS A 25 13.23 -33.32 18.11
CA LYS A 25 13.00 -32.72 16.79
C LYS A 25 14.18 -31.81 16.46
N LYS A 26 14.78 -32.00 15.28
CA LYS A 26 15.97 -31.27 14.84
C LYS A 26 15.55 -29.98 14.14
N PHE A 27 15.22 -28.96 14.92
CA PHE A 27 14.87 -27.63 14.41
C PHE A 27 16.00 -26.92 13.65
N SER A 28 17.21 -27.50 13.60
CA SER A 28 18.33 -27.01 12.80
C SER A 28 18.52 -27.74 11.47
N ARG A 29 17.76 -28.82 11.22
CA ARG A 29 17.88 -29.64 10.00
C ARG A 29 16.77 -29.36 9.01
N ASP A 30 15.59 -28.99 9.51
CA ASP A 30 14.38 -28.78 8.71
C ASP A 30 13.87 -27.33 8.89
N ILE A 31 14.75 -26.34 8.65
CA ILE A 31 14.40 -24.91 8.70
C ILE A 31 13.73 -24.46 7.39
N ARG A 32 14.08 -25.11 6.29
CA ARG A 32 13.56 -24.80 4.95
C ARG A 32 12.35 -25.67 4.66
N PRO A 33 11.30 -25.13 4.00
CA PRO A 33 10.20 -25.94 3.51
C PRO A 33 10.74 -27.00 2.54
N VAL A 34 10.22 -28.22 2.65
CA VAL A 34 10.59 -29.32 1.76
C VAL A 34 9.38 -29.78 0.98
N ASP A 35 9.60 -30.16 -0.27
CA ASP A 35 8.58 -30.74 -1.12
C ASP A 35 8.18 -32.14 -0.66
N ALA A 36 7.12 -32.69 -1.26
CA ALA A 36 6.66 -34.07 -1.03
C ALA A 36 7.78 -35.12 -1.24
N ASP A 37 8.76 -34.81 -2.09
CA ASP A 37 9.94 -35.64 -2.37
C ASP A 37 11.12 -35.38 -1.41
N GLY A 38 10.99 -34.45 -0.46
CA GLY A 38 12.01 -34.13 0.54
C GLY A 38 13.14 -33.23 0.04
N ASN A 39 12.97 -32.59 -1.11
CA ASN A 39 13.90 -31.59 -1.63
C ASN A 39 13.65 -30.22 -0.99
N GLU A 40 14.69 -29.45 -0.71
CA GLU A 40 14.58 -28.10 -0.14
C GLU A 40 13.98 -27.13 -1.15
N ILE A 41 12.84 -26.54 -0.81
CA ILE A 41 12.21 -25.47 -1.59
C ILE A 41 12.77 -24.13 -1.09
N SER A 42 13.11 -23.25 -2.03
CA SER A 42 13.46 -21.87 -1.66
C SER A 42 12.22 -21.13 -1.21
N ILE A 43 12.27 -20.43 -0.08
CA ILE A 43 11.14 -19.63 0.43
C ILE A 43 10.75 -18.51 -0.57
N TRP A 44 11.64 -18.19 -1.51
CA TRP A 44 11.44 -17.15 -2.52
C TRP A 44 11.23 -17.71 -3.94
N SER A 45 11.18 -19.04 -4.13
CA SER A 45 10.82 -19.58 -5.44
C SER A 45 9.32 -19.44 -5.70
N VAL A 46 8.96 -19.16 -6.95
CA VAL A 46 7.56 -18.99 -7.43
C VAL A 46 6.67 -20.17 -7.03
N ASP A 47 7.20 -21.39 -7.06
CA ASP A 47 6.49 -22.63 -6.67
C ASP A 47 6.05 -22.63 -5.19
N ALA A 48 6.82 -22.00 -4.30
CA ALA A 48 6.49 -21.90 -2.88
C ALA A 48 5.29 -20.98 -2.61
N LYS A 49 5.03 -19.99 -3.47
CA LYS A 49 3.87 -19.08 -3.34
C LYS A 49 2.56 -19.75 -3.74
N HIS A 50 2.59 -20.73 -4.64
CA HIS A 50 1.36 -21.38 -5.11
C HIS A 50 0.83 -22.46 -4.16
N LYS A 51 1.71 -23.07 -3.36
CA LYS A 51 1.34 -24.24 -2.53
C LYS A 51 0.66 -23.89 -1.21
N ASP A 52 0.80 -22.66 -0.73
CA ASP A 52 0.14 -22.19 0.50
C ASP A 52 -1.32 -21.76 0.26
N ASP A 53 -1.75 -21.62 -1.00
CA ASP A 53 -3.11 -21.20 -1.39
C ASP A 53 -4.02 -22.36 -1.87
N ASP A 54 -3.52 -23.61 -1.93
CA ASP A 54 -4.17 -24.74 -2.63
C ASP A 54 -4.81 -25.82 -1.72
N ASP A 55 -5.00 -25.56 -0.40
CA ASP A 55 -5.54 -26.57 0.55
C ASP A 55 -6.81 -26.11 1.31
N ASP A 56 -7.59 -25.18 0.76
CA ASP A 56 -8.97 -24.94 1.21
C ASP A 56 -9.91 -24.58 0.03
N ASP A 57 -10.89 -25.45 -0.14
CA ASP A 57 -12.16 -25.38 -0.88
C ASP A 57 -12.29 -26.05 -2.26
N ASP A 58 -13.28 -26.95 -2.26
CA ASP A 58 -13.69 -27.97 -3.21
C ASP A 58 -14.90 -27.43 -4.01
N ASP A 59 -14.94 -27.72 -5.33
CA ASP A 59 -16.10 -27.76 -6.26
C ASP A 59 -17.05 -26.54 -6.41
N ASP A 60 -17.06 -25.90 -7.61
CA ASP A 60 -18.11 -26.14 -8.65
C ASP A 60 -17.86 -25.35 -9.96
N ASP A 61 -17.52 -26.10 -11.00
CA ASP A 61 -17.92 -26.09 -12.43
C ASP A 61 -18.00 -24.84 -13.36
N ASP A 62 -17.60 -25.15 -14.60
CA ASP A 62 -17.92 -24.61 -15.95
C ASP A 62 -17.05 -23.51 -16.63
N ASP A 63 -16.08 -24.02 -17.41
CA ASP A 63 -15.83 -23.78 -18.86
C ASP A 63 -16.09 -22.39 -19.47
N ASP A 64 -15.05 -21.74 -20.00
CA ASP A 64 -14.69 -21.86 -21.43
C ASP A 64 -13.35 -21.15 -21.75
N ASP A 65 -12.73 -21.68 -22.79
CA ASP A 65 -11.34 -21.66 -23.26
C ASP A 65 -10.88 -20.38 -24.00
N ASP A 66 -9.58 -20.37 -24.32
CA ASP A 66 -8.80 -19.53 -25.24
C ASP A 66 -8.39 -18.10 -24.80
N ASP A 67 -7.18 -17.59 -25.08
CA ASP A 67 -5.81 -18.07 -25.30
C ASP A 67 -4.99 -16.76 -25.47
N ASP A 68 -3.70 -16.84 -25.14
CA ASP A 68 -2.60 -16.03 -25.66
C ASP A 68 -2.25 -14.63 -25.09
N ASP A 69 -1.02 -14.61 -24.55
CA ASP A 69 0.08 -13.66 -24.80
C ASP A 69 0.30 -12.44 -23.87
N ASP A 70 1.17 -12.69 -22.88
CA ASP A 70 2.47 -12.00 -22.64
C ASP A 70 2.52 -10.45 -22.75
N ASP A 71 2.58 -9.76 -21.61
CA ASP A 71 3.53 -8.65 -21.37
C ASP A 71 3.58 -8.30 -19.86
N ASP A 72 4.62 -8.77 -19.18
CA ASP A 72 4.98 -8.44 -17.80
C ASP A 72 5.71 -7.08 -17.77
N GLU A 73 4.97 -5.98 -17.64
CA GLU A 73 5.58 -4.66 -17.41
C GLU A 73 5.84 -4.45 -15.91
N THR A 74 7.05 -4.89 -15.55
CA THR A 74 7.81 -4.55 -14.35
C THR A 74 7.58 -3.13 -13.87
N THR A 75 6.86 -2.96 -12.76
CA THR A 75 6.79 -1.68 -12.03
C THR A 75 7.68 -1.79 -10.79
N GLU A 76 8.92 -1.36 -10.96
CA GLU A 76 9.89 -1.05 -9.89
C GLU A 76 9.31 0.09 -9.03
N GLU A 77 8.69 -0.25 -7.91
CA GLU A 77 8.44 0.69 -6.81
C GLU A 77 9.52 0.47 -5.75
N GLU A 78 10.53 1.33 -5.83
CA GLU A 78 11.65 1.54 -4.90
C GLU A 78 11.14 1.78 -3.47
N SER A 79 10.92 0.69 -2.71
CA SER A 79 10.64 0.74 -1.28
C SER A 79 11.96 0.84 -0.50
N SER A 80 12.48 2.06 -0.40
CA SER A 80 13.57 2.44 0.51
C SER A 80 13.10 2.29 1.97
N GLU A 81 13.33 1.09 2.53
CA GLU A 81 13.15 0.78 3.95
C GLU A 81 14.49 1.08 4.66
N GLU A 82 14.71 2.35 5.00
CA GLU A 82 15.82 2.74 5.86
C GLU A 82 15.63 2.16 7.28
N GLU A 83 16.65 1.42 7.70
CA GLU A 83 16.80 0.78 9.00
C GLU A 83 17.05 1.86 10.08
N ASP A 84 16.00 2.34 10.75
CA ASP A 84 16.16 3.12 11.98
C ASP A 84 16.27 2.14 13.16
N SER A 85 17.45 1.54 13.28
CA SER A 85 17.89 0.78 14.45
C SER A 85 18.36 1.75 15.52
N ASP A 86 17.42 2.30 16.29
CA ASP A 86 17.74 3.04 17.52
C ASP A 86 18.04 2.04 18.65
N ASP A 87 19.33 1.77 18.82
CA ASP A 87 19.97 1.11 19.96
C ASP A 87 19.96 2.12 21.12
N ASP A 88 18.87 2.14 21.89
CA ASP A 88 18.80 2.83 23.19
C ASP A 88 18.83 1.76 24.29
N ASP A 89 20.06 1.32 24.60
CA ASP A 89 20.40 0.56 25.80
C ASP A 89 20.56 1.57 26.94
N ASP A 90 19.50 1.86 27.70
CA ASP A 90 19.64 2.34 29.09
C ASP A 90 18.34 2.20 29.92
N GLU A 91 18.55 1.68 31.13
CA GLU A 91 17.72 1.77 32.34
C GLU A 91 16.48 0.87 32.49
N ALA A 92 16.66 -0.14 33.35
CA ALA A 92 15.64 -1.02 33.90
C ALA A 92 14.52 -0.27 34.66
N GLY A 93 13.27 -0.35 34.18
CA GLY A 93 12.08 0.17 34.89
C GLY A 93 10.79 -0.63 34.63
N PRO A 94 9.86 -0.72 35.60
CA PRO A 94 8.73 -1.65 35.55
C PRO A 94 7.55 -1.06 34.76
N SER A 95 7.55 -1.17 33.43
CA SER A 95 6.41 -0.73 32.60
C SER A 95 5.95 -1.74 31.53
N LYS A 96 6.41 -2.99 31.57
CA LYS A 96 5.91 -4.08 30.70
C LYS A 96 4.44 -4.48 30.94
N ALA A 97 3.71 -3.82 31.85
CA ALA A 97 2.32 -4.11 32.15
C ALA A 97 1.30 -3.23 31.40
N GLN A 98 1.73 -2.18 30.68
CA GLN A 98 0.80 -1.27 29.97
C GLN A 98 0.85 -1.40 28.43
N THR A 99 1.78 -2.18 27.89
CA THR A 99 1.99 -2.31 26.43
C THR A 99 1.22 -3.47 25.79
N GLU A 100 0.48 -4.25 26.58
CA GLU A 100 -0.35 -5.38 26.09
C GLU A 100 -1.84 -5.04 25.89
N ALA A 101 -2.28 -3.83 26.23
CA ALA A 101 -3.70 -3.45 26.14
C ALA A 101 -4.09 -2.68 24.86
N LEU A 102 -3.13 -2.28 24.03
CA LEU A 102 -3.39 -1.66 22.73
C LEU A 102 -3.31 -2.74 21.65
N SER A 103 -4.42 -2.94 20.94
CA SER A 103 -4.51 -3.94 19.88
C SER A 103 -3.46 -3.66 18.79
N ARG A 104 -3.13 -4.68 17.98
CA ARG A 104 -2.19 -4.49 16.86
C ARG A 104 -2.65 -3.38 15.92
N ASP A 105 -3.95 -3.14 15.82
CA ASP A 105 -4.53 -2.10 14.97
C ASP A 105 -4.38 -0.71 15.60
N ASP A 106 -4.49 -0.60 16.93
CA ASP A 106 -4.19 0.66 17.64
C ASP A 106 -2.71 1.04 17.49
N ARG A 107 -1.80 0.06 17.58
CA ARG A 107 -0.36 0.28 17.37
C ARG A 107 -0.05 0.72 15.93
N LYS A 108 -0.76 0.17 14.93
CA LYS A 108 -0.62 0.59 13.53
C LYS A 108 -1.18 1.99 13.31
N ALA A 109 -2.32 2.31 13.93
CA ALA A 109 -2.94 3.63 13.85
C ALA A 109 -2.06 4.71 14.50
N GLU A 110 -1.46 4.44 15.65
CA GLU A 110 -0.53 5.36 16.32
C GLU A 110 0.74 5.58 15.50
N LYS A 111 1.29 4.52 14.90
CA LYS A 111 2.45 4.65 13.99
C LYS A 111 2.11 5.48 12.76
N LYS A 112 0.93 5.28 12.15
CA LYS A 112 0.45 6.10 11.03
C LYS A 112 0.22 7.55 11.44
N ALA A 113 -0.42 7.78 12.58
CA ALA A 113 -0.65 9.12 13.11
C ALA A 113 0.67 9.86 13.42
N ARG A 114 1.69 9.15 13.93
CA ARG A 114 3.02 9.72 14.17
C ARG A 114 3.74 10.08 12.87
N LYS A 115 3.67 9.22 11.85
CA LYS A 115 4.22 9.48 10.51
C LYS A 115 3.50 10.66 9.84
N GLU A 116 2.16 10.69 9.89
CA GLU A 116 1.35 11.79 9.34
C GLU A 116 1.59 13.11 10.09
N ALA A 117 1.77 13.08 11.40
CA ALA A 117 2.14 14.26 12.18
C ALA A 117 3.55 14.76 11.84
N ALA A 118 4.51 13.87 11.57
CA ALA A 118 5.85 14.25 11.11
C ALA A 118 5.81 14.90 9.72
N ILE A 119 5.05 14.31 8.79
CA ILE A 119 4.83 14.86 7.44
C ILE A 119 4.12 16.22 7.52
N ALA A 120 3.11 16.35 8.39
CA ALA A 120 2.42 17.62 8.61
C ALA A 120 3.37 18.68 9.21
N LYS A 121 4.26 18.29 10.12
CA LYS A 121 5.27 19.20 10.70
C LYS A 121 6.34 19.59 9.67
N GLN A 122 6.76 18.68 8.79
CA GLN A 122 7.65 18.97 7.68
C GLN A 122 6.99 19.91 6.66
N ARG A 123 5.73 19.66 6.31
CA ARG A 123 4.96 20.54 5.41
C ARG A 123 4.63 21.90 6.03
N ALA A 124 4.44 21.96 7.35
CA ALA A 124 4.25 23.20 8.09
C ALA A 124 5.56 23.97 8.31
N LYS A 125 6.72 23.32 8.12
CA LYS A 125 8.02 23.97 8.08
C LYS A 125 8.13 24.69 6.74
N THR A 126 7.61 25.92 6.69
CA THR A 126 7.69 26.77 5.51
C THR A 126 9.15 27.05 5.22
N VAL A 127 9.66 26.53 4.11
CA VAL A 127 11.01 26.77 3.61
C VAL A 127 11.17 28.27 3.41
N GLU A 128 11.98 28.89 4.27
CA GLU A 128 12.37 30.28 4.13
C GLU A 128 13.38 30.39 2.97
N VAL A 129 13.38 31.54 2.27
CA VAL A 129 14.20 31.77 1.07
C VAL A 129 15.68 31.78 1.47
N GLY A 130 16.34 30.63 1.38
CA GLY A 130 17.72 30.42 1.81
C GLY A 130 18.03 29.00 2.29
N ASP A 131 17.03 28.20 2.63
CA ASP A 131 17.20 26.77 2.97
C ASP A 131 16.95 25.92 1.71
N MET A 132 17.90 25.98 0.78
CA MET A 132 17.96 25.09 -0.38
C MET A 132 18.65 23.80 0.08
N PRO A 133 18.11 22.59 -0.18
CA PRO A 133 18.79 21.37 0.21
C PRO A 133 20.15 21.32 -0.50
N SER A 134 21.23 21.34 0.28
CA SER A 134 22.59 21.25 -0.24
C SER A 134 22.74 19.93 -1.01
N SER A 135 23.00 20.04 -2.31
CA SER A 135 23.31 18.92 -3.21
C SER A 135 24.78 19.07 -3.60
N ASP A 136 25.69 19.00 -2.63
CA ASP A 136 27.14 19.04 -2.85
C ASP A 136 27.83 18.39 -1.64
N GLU A 137 28.01 17.07 -1.71
CA GLU A 137 28.89 16.31 -0.82
C GLU A 137 29.45 15.15 -1.65
N ASP A 138 30.20 15.49 -2.70
CA ASP A 138 31.18 14.60 -3.33
C ASP A 138 32.23 15.42 -4.09
N ASP A 139 33.49 15.02 -3.89
CA ASP A 139 34.66 15.22 -4.74
C ASP A 139 35.52 16.52 -4.70
N ASP A 140 36.73 16.28 -4.17
CA ASP A 140 38.05 16.74 -4.63
C ASP A 140 38.55 18.18 -4.40
N ASP A 141 39.41 18.22 -3.37
CA ASP A 141 40.63 19.00 -3.17
C ASP A 141 41.49 19.12 -4.46
N ASP A 142 41.57 20.29 -5.11
CA ASP A 142 42.71 20.65 -5.96
C ASP A 142 42.92 22.18 -6.06
N ASP A 143 43.92 22.65 -5.31
CA ASP A 143 44.65 23.90 -5.52
C ASP A 143 45.25 23.94 -6.93
N SER A 144 44.81 24.86 -7.82
CA SER A 144 45.56 25.21 -9.03
C SER A 144 45.20 26.58 -9.60
N ASP A 145 45.60 27.65 -8.91
CA ASP A 145 45.84 28.97 -9.51
C ASP A 145 47.29 29.04 -10.04
N GLU A 146 47.64 28.24 -11.06
CA GLU A 146 48.99 28.25 -11.67
C GLU A 146 48.98 27.98 -13.20
N ASP A 147 47.95 28.45 -13.91
CA ASP A 147 47.77 28.19 -15.36
C ASP A 147 48.23 29.31 -16.31
N ASP A 148 48.92 30.35 -15.80
CA ASP A 148 49.42 31.46 -16.63
C ASP A 148 50.87 31.27 -17.15
N ASP A 149 51.54 30.16 -16.82
CA ASP A 149 52.94 29.88 -17.22
C ASP A 149 53.09 28.66 -18.16
N MET A 150 52.00 28.25 -18.82
CA MET A 150 52.03 27.20 -19.84
C MET A 150 52.28 27.78 -21.25
N PRO A 151 53.21 27.22 -22.05
CA PRO A 151 53.52 27.75 -23.37
C PRO A 151 52.29 27.64 -24.29
N ALA A 152 51.84 28.79 -24.83
CA ALA A 152 50.65 28.89 -25.67
C ALA A 152 50.60 27.78 -26.74
N ASN A 153 49.59 26.91 -26.63
CA ASN A 153 49.39 25.82 -27.56
C ASN A 153 49.16 26.37 -28.99
N PRO A 154 50.01 26.03 -29.98
CA PRO A 154 49.95 26.57 -31.33
C PRO A 154 48.67 26.19 -32.11
N ASN A 155 47.87 25.24 -31.61
CA ASN A 155 46.54 24.93 -32.16
C ASN A 155 45.42 25.87 -31.68
N HIS A 156 45.63 26.70 -30.65
CA HIS A 156 44.69 27.74 -30.21
C HIS A 156 44.99 29.11 -30.83
N SER A 157 45.37 29.13 -32.12
CA SER A 157 45.68 30.37 -32.81
C SER A 157 44.41 31.22 -33.08
N LYS A 158 44.55 32.55 -33.04
CA LYS A 158 43.48 33.55 -33.22
C LYS A 158 42.61 33.33 -34.48
N LYS A 159 43.16 32.65 -35.49
CA LYS A 159 42.49 32.34 -36.76
C LYS A 159 41.36 31.30 -36.62
N ALA A 160 41.46 30.37 -35.67
CA ALA A 160 40.38 29.45 -35.33
C ALA A 160 39.21 30.21 -34.66
N ARG A 161 39.56 31.20 -33.82
CA ARG A 161 38.59 32.06 -33.13
C ARG A 161 37.80 32.98 -34.08
N ASP A 162 38.34 33.30 -35.24
CA ASP A 162 37.67 34.15 -36.24
C ASP A 162 36.73 33.36 -37.17
N GLN A 163 36.92 32.05 -37.35
CA GLN A 163 35.96 31.22 -38.11
C GLN A 163 34.69 30.89 -37.30
N ALA A 164 34.79 30.82 -35.97
CA ALA A 164 33.65 30.63 -35.08
C ALA A 164 32.74 31.87 -34.93
N LYS A 165 33.04 32.97 -35.63
CA LYS A 165 32.24 34.21 -35.63
C LYS A 165 31.30 34.32 -36.84
N GLY A 166 31.31 33.36 -37.76
CA GLY A 166 30.28 33.24 -38.80
C GLY A 166 28.95 32.87 -38.15
N GLY A 167 27.92 33.68 -38.37
CA GLY A 167 26.64 33.65 -37.65
C GLY A 167 26.01 32.25 -37.58
N VAL A 168 25.91 31.75 -36.35
CA VAL A 168 25.26 30.48 -36.02
C VAL A 168 23.75 30.57 -36.29
N ASP A 169 23.19 31.78 -36.21
CA ASP A 169 21.76 32.07 -36.30
C ASP A 169 21.14 31.74 -37.68
N GLU A 170 21.87 31.97 -38.79
CA GLU A 170 21.35 31.66 -40.14
C GLU A 170 21.35 30.15 -40.45
N ILE A 171 22.18 29.38 -39.72
CA ILE A 171 22.26 27.92 -39.85
C ILE A 171 21.20 27.27 -38.96
N THR A 172 20.92 27.83 -37.78
CA THR A 172 19.87 27.32 -36.87
C THR A 172 18.48 27.51 -37.45
N ASP A 173 18.18 28.65 -38.08
CA ASP A 173 16.87 28.91 -38.69
C ASP A 173 16.54 27.94 -39.84
N GLY A 174 17.55 27.53 -40.63
CA GLY A 174 17.37 26.54 -41.70
C GLY A 174 17.14 25.12 -41.18
N VAL A 175 17.76 24.76 -40.05
CA VAL A 175 17.64 23.44 -39.42
C VAL A 175 16.34 23.32 -38.62
N GLU A 176 15.87 24.39 -37.98
CA GLU A 176 14.57 24.43 -37.29
C GLU A 176 13.39 24.20 -38.24
N ASN A 177 13.45 24.76 -39.46
CA ASN A 177 12.41 24.56 -40.47
C ASN A 177 12.39 23.15 -41.09
N LEU A 178 13.53 22.43 -41.07
CA LEU A 178 13.60 21.01 -41.46
C LEU A 178 13.26 20.05 -40.30
N SER A 179 13.48 20.49 -39.05
CA SER A 179 13.03 19.84 -37.82
C SER A 179 11.51 19.95 -37.59
N ALA A 180 10.85 20.96 -38.18
CA ALA A 180 9.42 21.20 -38.04
C ALA A 180 8.50 20.16 -38.72
N ALA A 181 9.02 19.30 -39.61
CA ALA A 181 8.27 18.16 -40.13
C ALA A 181 8.60 16.94 -39.26
N PRO A 182 7.75 16.58 -38.27
CA PRO A 182 8.06 15.50 -37.36
C PRO A 182 8.40 14.25 -38.15
N SER A 183 9.50 13.60 -37.78
CA SER A 183 9.93 12.35 -38.38
C SER A 183 8.78 11.33 -38.31
N ARG A 184 8.75 10.32 -39.18
CA ARG A 184 7.65 9.33 -39.16
C ARG A 184 7.43 8.73 -37.76
N ARG A 185 8.51 8.55 -37.01
CA ARG A 185 8.53 8.10 -35.61
C ARG A 185 7.94 9.13 -34.65
N GLU A 186 8.24 10.41 -34.82
CA GLU A 186 7.64 11.48 -34.02
C GLU A 186 6.15 11.69 -34.33
N ARG A 187 5.71 11.49 -35.57
CA ARG A 187 4.28 11.54 -35.91
C ARG A 187 3.50 10.43 -35.21
N GLU A 188 4.03 9.22 -35.25
CA GLU A 188 3.44 8.08 -34.58
C GLU A 188 3.47 8.25 -33.05
N ALA A 189 4.55 8.80 -32.49
CA ALA A 189 4.63 9.11 -31.06
C ALA A 189 3.59 10.18 -30.64
N LEU A 190 3.39 11.23 -31.44
CA LEU A 190 2.36 12.25 -31.19
C LEU A 190 0.95 11.70 -31.34
N GLU A 191 0.72 10.80 -32.30
CA GLU A 191 -0.57 10.13 -32.48
C GLU A 191 -0.86 9.15 -31.33
N ALA A 192 0.14 8.39 -30.89
CA ALA A 192 0.04 7.51 -29.72
C ALA A 192 -0.23 8.31 -28.44
N ALA A 193 0.45 9.44 -28.24
CA ALA A 193 0.16 10.35 -27.14
C ALA A 193 -1.27 10.90 -27.21
N ALA A 194 -1.72 11.35 -28.39
CA ALA A 194 -3.09 11.82 -28.59
C ALA A 194 -4.14 10.72 -28.38
N ALA A 195 -3.84 9.46 -28.74
CA ALA A 195 -4.71 8.32 -28.48
C ALA A 195 -4.80 8.01 -26.98
N LYS A 196 -3.67 8.03 -26.27
CA LYS A 196 -3.64 7.90 -24.80
C LYS A 196 -4.44 9.02 -24.12
N GLU A 197 -4.28 10.27 -24.54
CA GLU A 197 -5.07 11.40 -24.03
C GLU A 197 -6.57 11.24 -24.31
N ARG A 198 -6.94 10.75 -25.49
CA ARG A 198 -8.35 10.45 -25.82
C ARG A 198 -8.90 9.33 -24.95
N HIS A 199 -8.14 8.28 -24.70
CA HIS A 199 -8.52 7.20 -23.81
C HIS A 199 -8.73 7.73 -22.39
N MET A 200 -7.74 8.44 -21.83
CA MET A 200 -7.87 9.10 -20.52
C MET A 200 -9.09 10.02 -20.47
N ARG A 201 -9.34 10.79 -21.53
CA ARG A 201 -10.50 11.69 -21.63
C ARG A 201 -11.83 10.93 -21.69
N LEU A 202 -11.89 9.78 -22.34
CA LEU A 202 -13.08 8.92 -22.39
C LEU A 202 -13.31 8.21 -21.06
N SER A 203 -12.25 7.76 -20.38
CA SER A 203 -12.32 7.19 -19.03
C SER A 203 -12.79 8.23 -18.02
N ALA A 204 -12.25 9.45 -18.07
CA ALA A 204 -12.70 10.57 -17.26
C ALA A 204 -14.16 10.96 -17.54
N GLN A 205 -14.63 10.80 -18.79
CA GLN A 205 -16.04 10.99 -19.15
C GLN A 205 -16.95 9.81 -18.74
N GLY A 206 -16.40 8.73 -18.19
CA GLY A 206 -17.15 7.54 -17.83
C GLY A 206 -17.64 6.72 -19.03
N LYS A 207 -16.98 6.85 -20.18
CA LYS A 207 -17.38 6.21 -21.45
C LYS A 207 -16.64 4.91 -21.74
N THR A 208 -15.51 4.65 -21.10
CA THR A 208 -14.88 3.32 -21.13
C THR A 208 -15.73 2.33 -20.37
N ASP A 209 -15.67 1.05 -20.74
CA ASP A 209 -16.55 0.04 -20.15
C ASP A 209 -16.25 -0.19 -18.67
N GLU A 210 -14.99 -0.07 -18.27
CA GLU A 210 -14.55 -0.02 -16.87
C GLU A 210 -15.20 1.14 -16.10
N ALA A 211 -15.12 2.36 -16.62
CA ALA A 211 -15.69 3.52 -15.94
C ALA A 211 -17.22 3.49 -15.92
N LYS A 212 -17.87 2.87 -16.91
CA LYS A 212 -19.32 2.58 -16.87
C LYS A 212 -19.65 1.57 -15.78
N ALA A 213 -18.84 0.52 -15.61
CA ALA A 213 -19.03 -0.48 -14.56
C ALA A 213 -18.89 0.14 -13.17
N ASP A 214 -17.88 0.99 -12.95
CA ASP A 214 -17.72 1.73 -11.70
C ASP A 214 -18.86 2.70 -11.42
N LEU A 215 -19.33 3.43 -12.45
CA LEU A 215 -20.52 4.27 -12.31
C LEU A 215 -21.78 3.45 -12.01
N ALA A 216 -21.93 2.26 -12.61
CA ALA A 216 -23.04 1.36 -12.34
C ALA A 216 -22.99 0.83 -10.90
N ARG A 217 -21.81 0.44 -10.41
CA ARG A 217 -21.59 0.04 -9.01
C ARG A 217 -21.94 1.18 -8.05
N LEU A 218 -21.49 2.40 -8.33
CA LEU A 218 -21.83 3.57 -7.52
C LEU A 218 -23.32 3.91 -7.58
N LYS A 219 -24.00 3.72 -8.71
CA LYS A 219 -25.46 3.90 -8.82
C LYS A 219 -26.20 2.87 -7.97
N ALA A 220 -25.82 1.59 -8.03
CA ALA A 220 -26.41 0.55 -7.19
C ALA A 220 -26.29 0.88 -5.69
N ILE A 221 -25.13 1.37 -5.24
CA ILE A 221 -24.95 1.82 -3.85
C ILE A 221 -25.84 3.02 -3.51
N ARG A 222 -25.96 4.00 -4.42
CA ARG A 222 -26.86 5.15 -4.21
C ARG A 222 -28.32 4.72 -4.14
N GLU A 223 -28.75 3.79 -4.99
CA GLU A 223 -30.09 3.22 -4.98
C GLU A 223 -30.36 2.45 -3.68
N GLN A 224 -29.45 1.58 -3.25
CA GLN A 224 -29.56 0.88 -1.97
C GLN A 224 -29.67 1.85 -0.79
N ARG A 225 -28.82 2.89 -0.75
CA ARG A 225 -28.90 3.93 0.29
C ARG A 225 -30.20 4.71 0.23
N ALA A 226 -30.70 5.01 -0.96
CA ALA A 226 -31.98 5.71 -1.14
C ALA A 226 -33.17 4.83 -0.70
N LEU A 227 -33.15 3.53 -1.04
CA LEU A 227 -34.16 2.57 -0.60
C LEU A 227 -34.15 2.39 0.92
N ASP A 228 -32.98 2.30 1.53
CA ASP A 228 -32.84 2.22 2.99
C ASP A 228 -33.25 3.52 3.68
N ALA A 229 -32.90 4.68 3.10
CA ALA A 229 -33.36 5.97 3.60
C ALA A 229 -34.88 6.10 3.48
N ALA A 230 -35.48 5.67 2.37
CA ALA A 230 -36.92 5.66 2.15
C ALA A 230 -37.63 4.69 3.11
N ARG A 231 -37.08 3.49 3.35
CA ARG A 231 -37.59 2.55 4.36
C ARG A 231 -37.54 3.15 5.77
N ARG A 232 -36.43 3.79 6.13
CA ARG A 232 -36.30 4.48 7.43
C ARG A 232 -37.23 5.68 7.55
N GLN A 233 -37.49 6.41 6.46
CA GLN A 233 -38.45 7.52 6.45
C GLN A 233 -39.89 7.01 6.60
N ALA A 234 -40.27 5.96 5.88
CA ALA A 234 -41.57 5.33 6.00
C ALA A 234 -41.81 4.77 7.42
N GLU A 235 -40.82 4.09 8.01
CA GLU A 235 -40.92 3.59 9.39
C GLU A 235 -41.01 4.74 10.40
N LYS A 236 -40.29 5.85 10.19
CA LYS A 236 -40.38 7.04 11.04
C LYS A 236 -41.75 7.71 10.94
N GLU A 237 -42.29 7.86 9.74
CA GLU A 237 -43.61 8.44 9.53
C GLU A 237 -44.73 7.58 10.14
N GLU A 238 -44.62 6.25 10.05
CA GLU A 238 -45.55 5.34 10.74
C GLU A 238 -45.44 5.45 12.26
N LYS A 239 -44.22 5.46 12.80
CA LYS A 239 -43.99 5.65 14.25
C LYS A 239 -44.52 6.99 14.73
N GLU A 240 -44.30 8.07 14.00
CA GLU A 240 -44.85 9.38 14.33
C GLU A 240 -46.38 9.41 14.26
N ALA A 241 -47.00 8.73 13.29
CA ALA A 241 -48.45 8.61 13.23
C ALA A 241 -49.01 7.83 14.43
N GLN A 242 -48.36 6.73 14.82
CA GLN A 242 -48.72 5.96 16.00
C GLN A 242 -48.51 6.75 17.30
N GLU A 243 -47.42 7.51 17.41
CA GLU A 243 -47.16 8.37 18.56
C GLU A 243 -48.14 9.54 18.65
N LYS A 244 -48.50 10.17 17.52
CA LYS A 244 -49.55 11.20 17.46
C LYS A 244 -50.91 10.62 17.88
N ALA A 245 -51.24 9.40 17.45
CA ALA A 245 -52.47 8.72 17.89
C ALA A 245 -52.46 8.40 19.39
N LYS A 246 -51.35 7.85 19.92
CA LYS A 246 -51.19 7.57 21.36
C LYS A 246 -51.20 8.85 22.20
N LYS A 247 -50.59 9.94 21.71
CA LYS A 247 -50.60 11.24 22.37
C LYS A 247 -51.99 11.85 22.39
N ALA A 248 -52.73 11.79 21.29
CA ALA A 248 -54.12 12.24 21.24
C ALA A 248 -55.03 11.41 22.18
N GLU A 249 -54.82 10.09 22.26
CA GLU A 249 -55.54 9.24 23.23
C GLU A 249 -55.20 9.61 24.68
N PHE A 250 -53.91 9.85 24.97
CA PHE A 250 -53.46 10.26 26.28
C PHE A 250 -54.05 11.63 26.68
N GLU A 251 -54.01 12.62 25.79
CA GLU A 251 -54.59 13.94 26.01
C GLU A 251 -56.11 13.86 26.20
N ALA A 252 -56.82 13.05 25.41
CA ALA A 252 -58.25 12.81 25.61
C ALA A 252 -58.55 12.13 26.96
N ARG A 253 -57.71 11.16 27.38
CA ARG A 253 -57.84 10.49 28.68
C ARG A 253 -57.53 11.46 29.83
N GLU A 254 -56.55 12.34 29.68
CA GLU A 254 -56.21 13.37 30.66
C GLU A 254 -57.32 14.42 30.76
N ALA A 255 -57.87 14.88 29.63
CA ALA A 255 -59.03 15.78 29.60
C ALA A 255 -60.24 15.16 30.34
N ARG A 256 -60.56 13.89 30.07
CA ARG A 256 -61.62 13.17 30.80
C ARG A 256 -61.32 13.06 32.30
N LYS A 257 -60.09 12.78 32.70
CA LYS A 257 -59.68 12.77 34.12
C LYS A 257 -59.78 14.16 34.76
N ARG A 258 -59.47 15.22 34.00
CA ARG A 258 -59.53 16.61 34.48
C ARG A 258 -60.96 17.12 34.62
N GLU A 259 -61.87 16.70 33.74
CA GLU A 259 -63.30 17.02 33.84
C GLU A 259 -64.00 16.28 34.98
N THR A 260 -63.59 15.03 35.24
CA THR A 260 -64.13 14.20 36.33
C THR A 260 -63.51 14.51 37.70
N ALA A 261 -62.38 15.25 37.75
CA ALA A 261 -61.77 15.67 39.00
C ALA A 261 -62.64 16.75 39.69
N PRO A 262 -63.15 16.51 40.92
CA PRO A 262 -63.99 17.48 41.60
C PRO A 262 -63.19 18.75 41.87
N LYS A 263 -63.70 19.91 41.41
CA LYS A 263 -63.14 21.23 41.74
C LYS A 263 -63.03 21.33 43.26
N LYS A 264 -61.81 21.19 43.81
CA LYS A 264 -61.56 21.33 45.25
C LYS A 264 -62.11 22.66 45.70
N GLY A 265 -63.19 22.58 46.47
CA GLY A 265 -63.95 23.72 46.98
C GLY A 265 -63.04 24.65 47.77
N LYS A 266 -63.04 25.91 47.35
CA LYS A 266 -62.51 27.07 48.06
C LYS A 266 -63.31 27.18 49.37
N LYS A 267 -62.77 26.71 50.49
CA LYS A 267 -63.39 26.95 51.81
C LYS A 267 -63.23 28.43 52.14
N LYS A 268 -64.36 29.13 52.24
CA LYS A 268 -64.53 30.39 52.97
C LYS A 268 -64.52 30.12 54.47
#